data_AF-A0A813CHB1-F1
#
_entry.id   AF-A0A813CHB1-F1
#
_cell.length_a   1.000
_cell.length_b   1.000
_cell.length_c   1.000
_cell.angle_alpha   90.00
_cell.angle_beta   90.00
_cell.angle_gamma   90.00
#
_symmetry.space_group_name_H-M   'P 1'
#
loop_
_entity.id
_entity.type
_entity.pdbx_description
1 polymer ?
#
loop_
_entity_poly.entity_id
_entity_poly.type
_entity_poly.pdbx_seq_one_letter_code
_entity_poly.pdbx_strand_id
1 'polypeptide(L)'
;MKRNHGRDGETQIIGEPPSKRLNASGHSRPESGLGNIPRTRHAFKVLVTDGLAAGLLGSHGSTKDEIQKETGARLVFSNRNDYFPDTRYRVLGIYSDDPGSILAVFNCILSQLIQHGDEERKTQPAGQTELCGKEPGEYILR
;
A
#
# COMPACT_ATOMS: atom_id res chain seq x y z
N MET A 1 33.44 -72.31 8.97
CA MET A 1 33.12 -72.20 7.53
C MET A 1 33.41 -70.76 7.09
N LYS A 2 34.65 -70.41 6.70
CA LYS A 2 35.17 -70.28 5.32
C LYS A 2 34.12 -69.83 4.28
N ARG A 3 34.29 -68.60 3.73
CA ARG A 3 34.81 -68.36 2.36
C ARG A 3 35.03 -66.85 2.11
N ASN A 4 36.29 -66.48 1.88
CA ASN A 4 36.72 -65.27 1.17
C ASN A 4 36.57 -65.49 -0.34
N HIS A 5 36.24 -64.43 -1.09
CA HIS A 5 36.65 -64.07 -2.46
C HIS A 5 36.48 -62.53 -2.49
N GLY A 6 37.34 -61.65 -2.98
CA GLY A 6 38.45 -61.69 -3.93
C GLY A 6 38.58 -60.23 -4.43
N ARG A 7 39.81 -59.77 -4.67
CA ARG A 7 40.20 -58.37 -4.97
C ARG A 7 39.87 -57.93 -6.41
N ASP A 8 40.31 -56.70 -6.70
CA ASP A 8 40.66 -56.08 -8.00
C ASP A 8 39.61 -55.03 -8.43
N GLY A 9 39.89 -53.77 -8.76
CA GLY A 9 41.11 -52.97 -8.96
C GLY A 9 40.68 -51.69 -9.72
N GLU A 10 41.33 -50.55 -9.43
CA GLU A 10 41.36 -49.28 -10.22
C GLU A 10 40.01 -48.56 -10.47
N THR A 11 39.85 -47.23 -10.48
CA THR A 11 40.65 -46.15 -11.09
C THR A 11 40.32 -44.83 -10.37
N GLN A 12 41.34 -44.00 -10.15
CA GLN A 12 41.21 -42.61 -9.70
C GLN A 12 40.69 -41.73 -10.84
N ILE A 13 39.50 -41.14 -10.70
CA ILE A 13 39.01 -40.05 -11.56
C ILE A 13 38.79 -38.80 -10.71
N ILE A 14 39.69 -37.85 -10.92
CA ILE A 14 39.60 -36.44 -10.57
C ILE A 14 38.34 -35.84 -11.23
N GLY A 15 37.43 -35.29 -10.41
CA GLY A 15 36.19 -34.64 -10.86
C GLY A 15 36.00 -33.30 -10.15
N GLU A 16 35.66 -32.28 -10.93
CA GLU A 16 35.78 -30.83 -10.73
C GLU A 16 35.03 -30.22 -9.53
N PRO A 17 35.44 -29.03 -9.06
CA PRO A 17 34.69 -28.28 -8.05
C PRO A 17 33.30 -27.87 -8.58
N PRO A 18 32.26 -27.79 -7.73
CA PRO A 18 30.93 -27.44 -8.19
C PRO A 18 30.93 -26.02 -8.79
N SER A 19 30.69 -25.97 -10.09
CA SER A 19 30.41 -24.76 -10.86
C SER A 19 29.28 -23.97 -10.18
N LYS A 20 29.59 -22.73 -9.75
CA LYS A 20 28.60 -21.74 -9.34
C LYS A 20 27.54 -21.63 -10.43
N ARG A 21 26.32 -22.09 -10.15
CA ARG A 21 25.17 -21.80 -11.00
C ARG A 21 24.96 -20.28 -10.97
N LEU A 22 25.37 -19.63 -12.06
CA LEU A 22 24.91 -18.30 -12.42
C LEU A 22 23.42 -18.40 -12.71
N ASN A 23 22.59 -18.13 -11.70
CA ASN A 23 21.17 -17.91 -11.95
C ASN A 23 21.04 -16.55 -12.62
N ALA A 24 20.64 -16.62 -13.88
CA ALA A 24 20.34 -15.51 -14.75
C ALA A 24 19.43 -14.50 -14.04
N SER A 25 19.77 -13.24 -14.26
CA SER A 25 19.02 -12.03 -13.97
C SER A 25 17.57 -12.09 -14.47
N GLY A 26 16.68 -12.64 -13.63
CA GLY A 26 15.29 -12.24 -13.64
C GLY A 26 15.24 -10.80 -13.13
N HIS A 27 15.18 -9.83 -14.04
CA HIS A 27 14.68 -8.51 -13.70
C HIS A 27 13.25 -8.70 -13.22
N SER A 28 13.06 -8.88 -11.92
CA SER A 28 11.77 -8.66 -11.28
C SER A 28 11.37 -7.24 -11.67
N ARG A 29 10.35 -7.14 -12.54
CA ARG A 29 9.60 -5.90 -12.69
C ARG A 29 9.32 -5.41 -11.27
N PRO A 30 9.52 -4.12 -10.95
CA PRO A 30 9.16 -3.62 -9.64
C PRO A 30 7.71 -4.04 -9.41
N GLU A 31 7.48 -4.88 -8.41
CA GLU A 31 6.14 -5.21 -7.97
C GLU A 31 5.50 -3.87 -7.63
N SER A 32 4.65 -3.36 -8.52
CA SER A 32 3.72 -2.30 -8.19
C SER A 32 3.06 -2.72 -6.88
N GLY A 33 3.11 -1.87 -5.85
CA GLY A 33 2.80 -2.17 -4.44
C GLY A 33 1.35 -2.58 -4.13
N LEU A 34 0.69 -3.27 -5.04
CA LEU A 34 -0.66 -3.82 -4.99
C LEU A 34 -0.67 -5.27 -4.47
N GLY A 35 0.36 -5.67 -3.72
CA GLY A 35 0.42 -6.97 -3.06
C GLY A 35 -0.68 -7.08 -2.02
N ASN A 36 -1.80 -7.71 -2.41
CA ASN A 36 -2.98 -8.04 -1.61
C ASN A 36 -4.08 -6.96 -1.53
N ILE A 37 -4.63 -6.58 -2.69
CA ILE A 37 -5.91 -5.87 -2.76
C ILE A 37 -7.04 -6.84 -2.32
N PRO A 38 -7.87 -6.50 -1.33
CA PRO A 38 -9.00 -7.33 -0.91
C PRO A 38 -9.98 -7.57 -2.05
N ARG A 39 -10.47 -8.82 -2.19
CA ARG A 39 -11.58 -9.14 -3.08
C ARG A 39 -12.90 -8.97 -2.32
N THR A 40 -13.50 -7.80 -2.46
CA THR A 40 -14.81 -7.45 -1.87
C THR A 40 -15.80 -7.09 -2.98
N ARG A 41 -17.10 -7.10 -2.68
CA ARG A 41 -18.15 -6.73 -3.63
C ARG A 41 -18.07 -5.26 -4.07
N HIS A 42 -17.60 -4.38 -3.19
CA HIS A 42 -17.50 -2.95 -3.46
C HIS A 42 -16.08 -2.46 -3.18
N ALA A 43 -15.62 -1.53 -4.02
CA ALA A 43 -14.36 -0.82 -3.85
C ALA A 43 -14.52 0.64 -4.29
N PHE A 44 -14.08 1.57 -3.46
CA PHE A 44 -14.06 3.01 -3.75
C PHE A 44 -12.63 3.53 -3.64
N LYS A 45 -12.25 4.40 -4.57
CA LYS A 45 -10.94 5.05 -4.56
C LYS A 45 -11.13 6.54 -4.36
N VAL A 46 -10.33 7.09 -3.47
CA VAL A 46 -10.31 8.53 -3.14
C VAL A 46 -8.88 9.02 -3.32
N LEU A 47 -8.74 10.20 -3.91
CA LEU A 47 -7.47 10.88 -4.09
C LEU A 47 -7.24 11.82 -2.91
N VAL A 48 -6.14 11.60 -2.19
CA VAL A 48 -5.83 12.32 -0.95
C VAL A 48 -4.46 13.00 -1.06
N THR A 49 -4.32 14.20 -0.48
CA THR A 49 -3.02 14.85 -0.32
C THR A 49 -2.13 14.03 0.62
N ASP A 50 -0.82 14.27 0.60
CA ASP A 50 0.09 13.65 1.56
C ASP A 50 -0.28 13.99 3.01
N GLY A 51 -0.73 15.22 3.27
CA GLY A 51 -1.20 15.66 4.58
C GLY A 51 -2.44 14.88 5.06
N LEU A 52 -3.48 14.80 4.22
CA LEU A 52 -4.69 14.06 4.55
C LEU A 52 -4.42 12.56 4.69
N ALA A 53 -3.54 11.98 3.85
CA ALA A 53 -3.12 10.60 3.99
C ALA A 53 -2.39 10.35 5.30
N ALA A 54 -1.55 11.29 5.77
CA ALA A 54 -0.88 11.17 7.06
C ALA A 54 -1.86 11.21 8.23
N GLY A 55 -2.88 12.08 8.19
CA GLY A 55 -3.95 12.14 9.19
C GLY A 55 -4.76 10.85 9.25
N LEU A 56 -5.15 10.30 8.10
CA LEU A 56 -5.91 9.04 8.01
C LEU A 56 -5.09 7.80 8.39
N LEU A 57 -3.78 7.79 8.12
CA LEU A 57 -2.90 6.72 8.57
C LEU A 57 -2.69 6.80 10.09
N GLY A 58 -2.42 7.99 10.62
CA GLY A 58 -2.01 8.19 12.00
C GLY A 58 -0.62 7.63 12.29
N SER A 59 -0.14 7.86 13.51
CA SER A 59 1.16 7.36 13.97
C SER A 59 1.23 5.84 13.87
N HIS A 60 2.21 5.32 13.12
CA HIS A 60 2.38 3.87 12.89
C HIS A 60 1.13 3.15 12.33
N GLY A 61 0.18 3.88 11.71
CA GLY A 61 -1.04 3.27 11.17
C GLY A 61 -2.20 3.15 12.16
N SER A 62 -2.08 3.69 13.38
CA SER A 62 -3.08 3.49 14.45
C SER A 62 -4.48 3.94 14.06
N THR A 63 -4.60 5.12 13.44
CA THR A 63 -5.89 5.70 13.04
C THR A 63 -6.53 4.88 11.92
N LYS A 64 -5.73 4.45 10.95
CA LYS A 64 -6.21 3.54 9.90
C LYS A 64 -6.75 2.25 10.51
N ASP A 65 -6.03 1.65 11.45
CA ASP A 65 -6.43 0.39 12.06
C ASP A 65 -7.70 0.52 12.89
N GLU A 66 -7.87 1.64 13.59
CA GLU A 66 -9.10 2.00 14.29
C GLU A 66 -10.29 2.15 13.33
N ILE A 67 -10.14 2.92 12.26
CA ILE A 67 -11.20 3.09 11.24
C ILE A 67 -11.60 1.73 10.65
N GLN A 68 -10.63 0.86 10.32
CA GLN A 68 -10.93 -0.48 9.80
C GLN A 68 -11.66 -1.34 10.84
N LYS A 69 -11.28 -1.25 12.12
CA LYS A 69 -11.92 -2.00 13.22
C LYS A 69 -13.37 -1.55 13.43
N GLU A 70 -13.62 -0.24 13.41
CA GLU A 70 -14.95 0.32 13.66
C GLU A 70 -15.90 0.14 12.48
N THR A 71 -15.40 0.32 11.26
CA THR A 71 -16.25 0.28 10.05
C THR A 71 -16.37 -1.12 9.45
N GLY A 72 -15.42 -2.02 9.74
CA GLY A 72 -15.30 -3.32 9.09
C GLY A 72 -14.78 -3.24 7.64
N ALA A 73 -14.51 -2.04 7.12
CA ALA A 73 -13.92 -1.88 5.80
C ALA A 73 -12.40 -2.07 5.85
N ARG A 74 -11.80 -2.43 4.71
CA ARG A 74 -10.35 -2.50 4.55
C ARG A 74 -9.83 -1.27 3.81
N LEU A 75 -8.78 -0.65 4.36
CA LEU A 75 -8.15 0.53 3.78
C LEU A 75 -6.77 0.17 3.21
N VAL A 76 -6.52 0.58 1.97
CA VAL A 76 -5.23 0.39 1.29
C VAL A 76 -4.80 1.73 0.71
N PHE A 77 -3.63 2.20 1.11
CA PHE A 77 -3.06 3.44 0.60
C PHE A 77 -1.99 3.11 -0.43
N SER A 78 -1.86 3.91 -1.48
CA SER A 78 -0.66 3.88 -2.32
C SER A 78 0.58 4.20 -1.47
N ASN A 79 1.74 3.74 -1.94
CA ASN A 79 3.00 4.04 -1.28
C ASN A 79 3.26 5.56 -1.28
N ARG A 80 4.11 6.01 -0.37
CA ARG A 80 4.57 7.41 -0.42
C ARG A 80 5.30 7.64 -1.74
N ASN A 81 5.05 8.79 -2.39
CA ASN A 81 5.52 9.13 -3.73
C ASN A 81 4.97 8.25 -4.87
N ASP A 82 4.00 7.37 -4.61
CA ASP A 82 3.24 6.64 -5.62
C ASP A 82 1.89 7.35 -5.82
N TYR A 83 1.87 8.26 -6.78
CA TYR A 83 0.78 9.20 -7.01
C TYR A 83 -0.11 8.76 -8.17
N PHE A 84 -1.37 9.17 -8.13
CA PHE A 84 -2.27 9.05 -9.27
C PHE A 84 -1.69 9.83 -10.48
N PRO A 85 -1.78 9.30 -11.71
CA PRO A 85 -1.11 9.87 -12.88
C PRO A 85 -1.34 11.38 -13.04
N ASP A 86 -0.26 12.09 -13.34
CA ASP A 86 -0.25 13.55 -13.55
C ASP A 86 -0.74 14.37 -12.35
N THR A 87 -0.71 13.81 -11.14
CA THR A 87 -1.07 14.50 -9.90
C THR A 87 0.00 14.31 -8.80
N ARG A 88 -0.22 14.97 -7.66
CA ARG A 88 0.46 14.68 -6.39
C ARG A 88 -0.46 14.08 -5.34
N TYR A 89 -1.57 13.46 -5.76
CA TYR A 89 -2.50 12.79 -4.86
C TYR A 89 -2.18 11.30 -4.76
N ARG A 90 -2.18 10.80 -3.53
CA ARG A 90 -2.10 9.36 -3.24
C ARG A 90 -3.49 8.75 -3.38
N VAL A 91 -3.53 7.45 -3.67
CA VAL A 91 -4.79 6.71 -3.78
C VAL A 91 -5.10 6.03 -2.45
N LEU A 92 -6.25 6.34 -1.87
CA LEU A 92 -6.88 5.56 -0.80
C LEU A 92 -7.95 4.66 -1.41
N GLY A 93 -7.74 3.34 -1.37
CA GLY A 93 -8.74 2.34 -1.68
C GLY A 93 -9.49 1.87 -0.43
N ILE A 94 -10.82 1.88 -0.51
CA ILE A 94 -11.76 1.44 0.52
C ILE A 94 -12.49 0.21 -0.02
N TYR A 95 -12.42 -0.91 0.70
CA TYR A 95 -12.95 -2.20 0.24
C TYR A 95 -13.91 -2.78 1.30
N SER A 96 -15.13 -3.12 0.90
CA SER A 96 -16.11 -3.79 1.78
C SER A 96 -17.18 -4.54 0.96
N ASP A 97 -17.76 -5.58 1.56
CA ASP A 97 -18.96 -6.24 1.04
C ASP A 97 -20.25 -5.50 1.40
N ASP A 98 -20.20 -4.62 2.41
CA ASP A 98 -21.31 -3.80 2.88
C ASP A 98 -21.13 -2.33 2.47
N PRO A 99 -22.08 -1.73 1.73
CA PRO A 99 -22.09 -0.29 1.44
C PRO A 99 -22.14 0.58 2.69
N GLY A 100 -22.76 0.11 3.79
CA GLY A 100 -22.80 0.83 5.06
C GLY A 100 -21.40 1.11 5.62
N SER A 101 -20.52 0.11 5.62
CA SER A 101 -19.11 0.27 5.96
C SER A 101 -18.37 1.30 5.10
N ILE A 102 -18.65 1.34 3.79
CA ILE A 102 -18.03 2.33 2.89
C ILE A 102 -18.44 3.75 3.30
N LEU A 103 -19.73 3.97 3.54
CA LEU A 103 -20.26 5.27 3.96
C LEU A 103 -19.70 5.69 5.33
N ALA A 104 -19.54 4.74 6.26
CA ALA A 104 -18.92 5.00 7.55
C ALA A 104 -17.48 5.49 7.40
N VAL A 105 -16.67 4.88 6.51
CA VAL A 105 -15.32 5.37 6.20
C VAL A 105 -15.36 6.77 5.59
N PHE A 106 -16.31 7.06 4.69
CA PHE A 106 -16.45 8.39 4.12
C PHE A 106 -16.72 9.45 5.19
N ASN A 107 -17.53 9.16 6.22
CA ASN A 107 -17.74 10.09 7.34
C ASN A 107 -16.44 10.40 8.10
N CYS A 108 -15.56 9.40 8.27
CA CYS A 108 -14.23 9.60 8.85
C CYS A 108 -13.33 10.47 7.94
N ILE A 109 -13.34 10.20 6.63
CA ILE A 109 -12.57 10.97 5.64
C ILE A 109 -13.03 12.43 5.62
N LEU A 110 -14.35 12.68 5.63
CA LEU A 110 -14.90 14.04 5.65
C LEU A 110 -14.49 14.80 6.91
N SER A 111 -14.51 14.15 8.08
CA SER A 111 -14.04 14.76 9.33
C SER A 111 -12.57 15.19 9.24
N GLN A 112 -11.71 14.32 8.71
CA GLN A 112 -10.29 14.61 8.51
C GLN A 112 -10.06 15.69 7.44
N LEU A 113 -10.82 15.66 6.35
CA LEU A 113 -10.77 16.66 5.29
C LEU A 113 -11.11 18.05 5.81
N ILE A 114 -12.16 18.17 6.62
CA ILE A 114 -12.58 19.44 7.21
C ILE A 114 -11.48 19.97 8.12
N GLN A 115 -10.96 19.13 9.03
CA GLN A 115 -9.89 19.53 9.94
C GLN A 115 -8.66 20.03 9.18
N HIS A 116 -8.16 19.25 8.21
CA HIS A 116 -6.98 19.62 7.44
C HIS A 116 -7.22 20.81 6.51
N GLY A 117 -8.42 20.95 5.94
CA GLY A 117 -8.79 22.10 5.15
C GLY A 117 -8.83 23.39 5.99
N ASP A 118 -9.37 23.33 7.20
CA ASP A 118 -9.40 24.48 8.12
C ASP A 118 -8.00 24.89 8.57
N GLU A 119 -7.11 23.93 8.80
CA GLU A 119 -5.70 24.18 9.08
C GLU A 119 -4.99 24.82 7.87
N GLU A 120 -5.24 24.29 6.67
CA GLU A 120 -4.67 24.80 5.42
C GLU A 120 -5.10 26.25 5.15
N ARG A 121 -6.39 26.56 5.31
CA ARG A 121 -6.94 27.92 5.12
C ARG A 121 -6.31 28.95 6.06
N LYS A 122 -5.89 28.55 7.26
CA LYS A 122 -5.25 29.43 8.24
C LYS A 122 -3.76 29.62 7.97
N THR A 123 -3.10 28.62 7.39
CA THR A 123 -1.63 28.55 7.31
C THR A 123 -1.08 28.83 5.92
N GLN A 124 -1.88 28.59 4.87
CA GLN A 124 -1.47 28.76 3.48
C GLN A 124 -1.97 30.08 2.87
N PRO A 125 -1.22 30.71 1.96
CA PRO A 125 -1.68 31.86 1.20
C PRO A 125 -2.89 31.53 0.31
N ALA A 126 -3.74 32.53 0.06
CA ALA A 126 -4.87 32.39 -0.85
C ALA A 126 -4.42 31.90 -2.24
N GLY A 127 -5.05 30.83 -2.73
CA GLY A 127 -4.73 30.20 -4.01
C GLY A 127 -3.72 29.05 -3.96
N GLN A 128 -3.15 28.73 -2.79
CA GLN A 128 -2.31 27.54 -2.58
C GLN A 128 -2.99 26.44 -1.77
N THR A 129 -4.29 26.60 -1.46
CA THR A 129 -5.06 25.60 -0.72
C THR A 129 -5.52 24.47 -1.64
N GLU A 130 -5.19 23.22 -1.33
CA GLU A 130 -5.58 22.04 -2.07
C GLU A 130 -6.93 21.46 -1.62
N LEU A 131 -7.24 21.58 -0.32
CA LEU A 131 -8.42 20.96 0.29
C LEU A 131 -9.60 21.93 0.44
N CYS A 132 -9.40 23.23 0.21
CA CYS A 132 -10.43 24.26 0.35
C CYS A 132 -11.00 24.71 -1.00
N GLY A 133 -12.32 24.91 -1.03
CA GLY A 133 -13.01 25.61 -2.10
C GLY A 133 -12.83 27.14 -2.02
N LYS A 134 -13.58 27.85 -2.86
CA LYS A 134 -13.46 29.32 -2.97
C LYS A 134 -14.06 29.98 -1.73
N GLU A 135 -15.21 29.48 -1.31
CA GLU A 135 -15.96 30.05 -0.20
C GLU A 135 -15.63 29.35 1.13
N PRO A 136 -15.85 30.02 2.28
CA PRO A 136 -15.79 29.37 3.59
C PRO A 136 -16.78 28.20 3.69
N GLY A 137 -16.33 27.08 4.26
CA GLY A 137 -17.14 25.86 4.38
C GLY A 137 -17.15 24.97 3.13
N GLU A 138 -16.52 25.39 2.03
CA GLU A 138 -16.29 24.53 0.87
C GLU A 138 -14.99 23.75 1.02
N TYR A 139 -15.06 22.43 0.80
CA TYR A 139 -13.90 21.54 0.79
C TYR A 139 -13.88 20.70 -0.50
N ILE A 140 -12.68 20.34 -0.93
CA ILE A 140 -12.46 19.57 -2.15
C ILE A 140 -11.95 18.18 -1.77
N LEU A 141 -12.74 17.16 -2.10
CA LEU A 141 -12.31 15.76 -2.11
C LEU A 141 -12.20 15.31 -3.57
N ARG A 142 -11.11 14.62 -3.93
CA ARG A 142 -10.83 14.19 -5.31
C ARG A 142 -10.89 12.68 -5.46
#